data_AF-A0A5M9JAN3-F1
#
_entry.id   AF-A0A5M9JAN3-F1
#
_cell.length_a   1.000
_cell.length_b   1.000
_cell.length_c   1.000
_cell.angle_alpha   90.00
_cell.angle_beta   90.00
_cell.angle_gamma   90.00
#
_symmetry.space_group_name_H-M   'P 1'
#
loop_
_entity.id
_entity.type
_entity.pdbx_description
1 polymer ?
#
loop_
_entity_poly.entity_id
_entity_poly.type
_entity_poly.pdbx_seq_one_letter_code
_entity_poly.pdbx_strand_id
1 'polypeptide(L)'
;MCDHHRRVSAQQLKVGEDAIKVRLKGMRYRLYKRVAAQIGVYSSGNEVRQGKGKGSFDHWASRIAVSKIIFELKGDVHEQVARDAFRLAGNKMPGQYEFVKKGDPPVVGITKLDGVTMEELKRPRRKIPLDSIPTGSTAETTPSSVSTSTSPDA
;
A
#
# COMPACT_ATOMS: atom_id res chain seq x y z
N MET A 1 -1.55 8.25 -2.50
CA MET A 1 -2.68 7.54 -1.86
C MET A 1 -2.13 6.29 -1.19
N CYS A 2 -2.24 6.14 0.13
CA CYS A 2 -1.68 4.99 0.86
C CYS A 2 -2.67 3.82 0.85
N ASP A 3 -2.16 2.61 0.59
CA ASP A 3 -2.97 1.40 0.63
C ASP A 3 -3.36 1.00 2.07
N HIS A 4 -4.33 0.08 2.21
CA HIS A 4 -4.87 -0.35 3.50
C HIS A 4 -4.90 -1.88 3.65
N HIS A 5 -4.97 -2.37 4.89
CA HIS A 5 -5.08 -3.81 5.16
C HIS A 5 -6.44 -4.33 4.67
N ARG A 6 -6.47 -5.53 4.08
CA ARG A 6 -7.71 -6.09 3.50
C ARG A 6 -7.78 -7.60 3.68
N ARG A 7 -9.01 -8.12 3.58
CA ARG A 7 -9.27 -9.55 3.42
C ARG A 7 -9.40 -9.85 1.93
N VAL A 8 -8.50 -10.67 1.41
CA VAL A 8 -8.46 -11.06 -0.02
C VAL A 8 -8.96 -12.48 -0.15
N SER A 9 -9.84 -12.74 -1.11
CA SER A 9 -10.39 -14.08 -1.35
C SER A 9 -9.38 -14.99 -2.04
N ALA A 10 -9.52 -16.30 -1.87
CA ALA A 10 -8.69 -17.29 -2.55
C ALA A 10 -8.83 -17.19 -4.08
N GLN A 11 -10.03 -16.83 -4.58
CA GLN A 11 -10.27 -16.61 -6.00
C GLN A 11 -9.46 -15.42 -6.54
N GLN A 12 -9.43 -14.30 -5.81
CA GLN A 12 -8.63 -13.14 -6.21
C GLN A 12 -7.12 -13.45 -6.22
N LEU A 13 -6.62 -14.17 -5.22
CA LEU A 13 -5.23 -14.63 -5.20
C LEU A 13 -4.92 -15.55 -6.39
N LYS A 14 -5.84 -16.44 -6.76
CA LYS A 14 -5.71 -17.31 -7.93
C LYS A 14 -5.68 -16.50 -9.24
N VAL A 15 -6.56 -15.52 -9.39
CA VAL A 15 -6.58 -14.63 -10.57
C VAL A 15 -5.27 -13.85 -10.70
N GLY A 16 -4.71 -13.38 -9.58
CA GLY A 16 -3.38 -12.75 -9.54
C GLY A 16 -2.25 -13.70 -9.96
N GLU A 17 -2.25 -14.93 -9.44
CA GLU A 17 -1.29 -15.97 -9.82
C GLU A 17 -1.38 -16.31 -11.32
N ASP A 18 -2.59 -16.51 -11.83
CA ASP A 18 -2.82 -16.86 -13.24
C ASP A 18 -2.38 -15.72 -14.16
N ALA A 19 -2.57 -14.46 -13.78
CA ALA A 19 -2.06 -13.31 -14.53
C ALA A 19 -0.53 -13.31 -14.65
N ILE A 20 0.18 -13.61 -13.55
CA ILE A 20 1.65 -13.74 -13.56
C ILE A 20 2.06 -14.89 -14.48
N LYS A 21 1.40 -16.05 -14.36
CA LYS A 21 1.72 -17.24 -15.16
C LYS A 21 1.52 -17.02 -16.65
N VAL A 22 0.43 -16.35 -17.03
CA VAL A 22 0.14 -16.03 -18.44
C VAL A 22 1.20 -15.10 -19.01
N ARG A 23 1.62 -14.07 -18.26
CA ARG A 23 2.63 -13.12 -18.73
C ARG A 23 4.03 -13.72 -18.82
N LEU A 24 4.35 -14.67 -17.94
CA LEU A 24 5.64 -15.35 -17.85
C LEU A 24 5.67 -16.71 -18.58
N LYS A 25 4.65 -17.02 -19.38
CA LYS A 25 4.54 -18.30 -20.09
C LYS A 25 5.77 -18.52 -20.98
N GLY A 26 6.37 -19.71 -20.88
CA GLY A 26 7.57 -20.09 -21.65
C GLY A 26 8.91 -19.70 -21.02
N MET A 27 8.92 -18.94 -19.92
CA MET A 27 10.14 -18.58 -19.20
C MET A 27 10.41 -19.54 -18.04
N ARG A 28 11.67 -19.65 -17.62
CA ARG A 28 12.08 -20.46 -16.48
C ARG A 28 12.06 -19.64 -15.19
N TYR A 29 11.00 -19.81 -14.40
CA TYR A 29 10.84 -19.15 -13.12
C TYR A 29 10.21 -20.06 -12.07
N ARG A 30 10.33 -19.66 -10.81
CA ARG A 30 9.66 -20.24 -9.66
C ARG A 30 8.90 -19.14 -8.93
N LEU A 31 7.59 -19.34 -8.80
CA LEU A 31 6.68 -18.44 -8.09
C LEU A 31 6.44 -19.00 -6.68
N TYR A 32 6.71 -18.19 -5.65
CA TYR A 32 6.40 -18.50 -4.27
C TYR A 32 5.21 -17.68 -3.80
N LYS A 33 4.29 -18.32 -3.09
CA LYS A 33 3.10 -17.69 -2.53
C LYS A 33 3.34 -17.53 -1.04
N ARG A 34 3.48 -16.29 -0.58
CA ARG A 34 3.78 -15.98 0.84
C ARG A 34 2.54 -15.96 1.72
N VAL A 35 1.36 -15.96 1.10
CA VAL A 35 0.06 -15.88 1.75
C VAL A 35 -0.74 -17.14 1.47
N ALA A 36 -1.34 -17.71 2.53
CA ALA A 36 -2.25 -18.85 2.47
C ALA A 36 -3.68 -18.40 2.79
N ALA A 37 -4.67 -18.96 2.08
CA ALA A 37 -6.09 -18.70 2.32
C ALA A 37 -6.63 -19.66 3.38
N GLN A 38 -6.39 -19.33 4.65
CA GLN A 38 -6.71 -20.19 5.79
C GLN A 38 -8.00 -19.80 6.54
N ILE A 39 -8.66 -18.71 6.14
CA ILE A 39 -9.82 -18.17 6.85
C ILE A 39 -11.08 -18.49 6.05
N GLY A 40 -11.99 -19.27 6.62
CA GLY A 40 -13.31 -19.48 6.03
C GLY A 40 -14.22 -18.26 6.24
N VAL A 41 -14.76 -17.72 5.16
CA VAL A 41 -15.77 -16.66 5.17
C VAL A 41 -17.14 -17.32 5.06
N TYR A 42 -18.04 -16.92 5.95
CA TYR A 42 -19.43 -17.38 5.98
C TYR A 42 -20.32 -16.18 5.69
N SER A 43 -21.27 -16.32 4.79
CA SER A 43 -22.20 -15.26 4.43
C SER A 43 -23.63 -15.75 4.57
N SER A 44 -24.51 -14.89 5.10
CA SER A 44 -25.94 -15.12 4.96
C SER A 44 -26.37 -14.69 3.56
N GLY A 45 -27.40 -15.35 3.01
CA GLY A 45 -28.03 -14.91 1.76
C GLY A 45 -28.56 -13.48 1.91
N ASN A 46 -28.39 -12.66 0.87
CA ASN A 46 -28.79 -11.26 0.89
C ASN A 46 -30.32 -11.10 0.98
N GLU A 47 -31.09 -12.08 0.48
CA GLU A 47 -32.56 -12.08 0.61
C GLU A 47 -33.08 -12.41 2.03
N VAL A 48 -32.23 -12.95 2.91
CA VAL A 48 -32.67 -13.45 4.22
C VAL A 48 -32.70 -12.32 5.24
N ARG A 49 -33.81 -12.20 6.00
CA ARG A 49 -33.90 -11.25 7.11
C ARG A 49 -32.86 -11.55 8.20
N GLN A 50 -32.35 -10.50 8.83
CA GLN A 50 -31.39 -10.60 9.92
C GLN A 50 -31.97 -11.41 11.10
N GLY A 51 -31.12 -12.15 11.82
CA GLY A 51 -31.49 -12.82 13.08
C GLY A 51 -31.66 -14.35 13.03
N LYS A 52 -31.50 -15.00 11.87
CA LYS A 52 -31.57 -16.48 11.76
C LYS A 52 -30.25 -17.21 12.11
N GLY A 53 -29.27 -16.52 12.69
CA GLY A 53 -27.96 -17.08 13.07
C GLY A 53 -26.86 -16.82 12.04
N LYS A 54 -25.78 -17.61 12.09
CA LYS A 54 -24.61 -17.51 11.20
C LYS A 54 -24.94 -18.15 9.84
N GLY A 55 -24.55 -17.48 8.75
CA GLY A 55 -24.76 -17.99 7.39
C GLY A 55 -23.93 -19.24 7.04
N SER A 56 -24.13 -19.75 5.82
CA SER A 56 -23.39 -20.90 5.28
C SER A 56 -21.96 -20.51 4.87
N PHE A 57 -21.12 -21.52 4.68
CA PHE A 57 -19.77 -21.32 4.16
C PHE A 57 -19.83 -20.78 2.73
N ASP A 58 -19.05 -19.73 2.46
CA ASP A 58 -19.01 -19.08 1.14
C ASP A 58 -17.66 -19.33 0.45
N HIS A 59 -16.56 -18.79 1.00
CA HIS A 59 -15.24 -18.95 0.39
C HIS A 59 -14.07 -18.88 1.39
N TRP A 60 -12.91 -19.36 0.94
CA TRP A 60 -11.65 -19.18 1.66
C TRP A 60 -11.04 -17.82 1.37
N ALA A 61 -10.51 -17.17 2.39
CA ALA A 61 -9.85 -15.87 2.29
C ALA A 61 -8.59 -15.81 3.16
N SER A 62 -7.81 -14.75 2.97
CA SER A 62 -6.64 -14.43 3.80
C SER A 62 -6.67 -12.98 4.25
N ARG A 63 -6.21 -12.73 5.48
CA ARG A 63 -6.02 -11.37 6.00
C ARG A 63 -4.61 -10.90 5.67
N ILE A 64 -4.53 -9.83 4.88
CA ILE A 64 -3.26 -9.26 4.42
C ILE A 64 -3.09 -7.90 5.10
N ALA A 65 -2.02 -7.78 5.89
CA ALA A 65 -1.62 -6.51 6.50
C ALA A 65 -0.99 -5.58 5.44
N VAL A 66 -0.94 -4.28 5.74
CA VAL A 66 -0.28 -3.30 4.88
C VAL A 66 1.20 -3.66 4.73
N SER A 67 1.76 -3.42 3.53
CA SER A 67 3.16 -3.66 3.20
C SER A 67 3.62 -5.12 3.35
N LYS A 68 2.69 -6.09 3.26
CA LYS A 68 3.00 -7.51 3.29
C LYS A 68 3.24 -8.06 1.88
N ILE A 69 4.30 -8.85 1.73
CA ILE A 69 4.62 -9.53 0.46
C ILE A 69 3.61 -10.66 0.20
N ILE A 70 3.05 -10.69 -1.01
CA ILE A 70 2.05 -11.70 -1.43
C ILE A 70 2.70 -12.78 -2.30
N PHE A 71 3.43 -12.37 -3.33
CA PHE A 71 4.08 -13.24 -4.30
C PHE A 71 5.56 -12.88 -4.40
N GLU A 72 6.39 -13.91 -4.57
CA GLU A 72 7.81 -13.76 -4.89
C GLU A 72 8.15 -14.54 -6.15
N LEU A 73 8.99 -13.97 -6.99
CA LEU A 73 9.48 -14.61 -8.20
C LEU A 73 10.99 -14.80 -8.11
N LYS A 74 11.46 -16.02 -8.37
CA LYS A 74 12.88 -16.31 -8.55
C LYS A 74 13.06 -17.01 -9.89
N GLY A 75 13.92 -16.50 -10.76
CA GLY A 75 14.17 -17.11 -12.06
C GLY A 75 15.06 -16.24 -12.94
N ASP A 76 15.38 -16.76 -14.11
CA ASP A 76 16.08 -16.02 -15.15
C ASP A 76 15.03 -15.27 -15.98
N VAL A 77 14.61 -14.12 -15.46
CA VAL A 77 13.58 -13.26 -16.06
C VAL A 77 14.07 -11.82 -15.98
N HIS A 78 14.00 -11.10 -17.10
CA HIS A 78 14.38 -9.70 -17.15
C HIS A 78 13.47 -8.85 -16.24
N GLU A 79 14.04 -7.86 -15.52
CA GLU A 79 13.32 -7.08 -14.52
C GLU A 79 12.06 -6.41 -15.09
N GLN A 80 12.14 -5.84 -16.29
CA GLN A 80 10.99 -5.17 -16.91
C GLN A 80 9.82 -6.13 -17.14
N VAL A 81 10.11 -7.38 -17.52
CA VAL A 81 9.09 -8.42 -17.76
C VAL A 81 8.45 -8.85 -16.44
N ALA A 82 9.26 -9.02 -15.39
CA ALA A 82 8.75 -9.33 -14.05
C ALA A 82 7.87 -8.19 -13.51
N ARG A 83 8.32 -6.94 -13.65
CA ARG A 83 7.57 -5.74 -13.23
C ARG A 83 6.23 -5.64 -13.95
N ASP A 84 6.19 -5.90 -15.25
CA ASP A 84 4.95 -5.90 -16.03
C ASP A 84 3.99 -7.04 -15.60
N ALA A 85 4.51 -8.25 -15.35
CA ALA A 85 3.71 -9.36 -14.83
C ALA A 85 3.06 -9.03 -13.47
N PHE A 86 3.81 -8.44 -12.55
CA PHE A 86 3.29 -8.04 -11.24
C PHE A 86 2.33 -6.86 -11.32
N ARG A 87 2.56 -5.91 -12.22
CA ARG A 87 1.63 -4.81 -12.50
C ARG A 87 0.27 -5.34 -12.98
N LEU A 88 0.27 -6.29 -13.92
CA LEU A 88 -0.95 -6.93 -14.41
C LEU A 88 -1.69 -7.69 -13.30
N ALA A 89 -0.95 -8.38 -12.43
CA ALA A 89 -1.52 -9.07 -11.27
C ALA A 89 -2.13 -8.09 -10.27
N GLY A 90 -1.42 -7.00 -9.97
CA GLY A 90 -1.87 -5.95 -9.06
C GLY A 90 -3.18 -5.31 -9.53
N ASN A 91 -3.32 -5.05 -10.83
CA ASN A 91 -4.55 -4.48 -11.41
C ASN A 91 -5.77 -5.41 -11.33
N LYS A 92 -5.57 -6.73 -11.21
CA LYS A 92 -6.67 -7.70 -11.07
C LYS A 92 -7.02 -8.01 -9.62
N MET A 93 -6.11 -7.74 -8.70
CA MET A 93 -6.32 -7.96 -7.27
C MET A 93 -6.87 -6.70 -6.60
N PRO A 94 -7.60 -6.83 -5.48
CA PRO A 94 -8.16 -5.68 -4.79
C PRO A 94 -7.10 -4.92 -3.98
N GLY A 95 -6.82 -3.68 -4.36
CA GLY A 95 -5.95 -2.78 -3.61
C GLY A 95 -4.89 -2.13 -4.48
N GLN A 96 -3.91 -1.51 -3.84
CA GLN A 96 -2.75 -0.95 -4.50
C GLN A 96 -1.52 -1.78 -4.12
N TYR A 97 -0.73 -2.15 -5.13
CA TYR A 97 0.42 -3.02 -4.95
C TYR A 97 1.69 -2.34 -5.46
N GLU A 98 2.79 -2.64 -4.79
CA GLU A 98 4.12 -2.14 -5.13
C GLU A 98 5.04 -3.29 -5.56
N PHE A 99 5.93 -3.02 -6.50
CA PHE A 99 6.99 -3.94 -6.88
C PHE A 99 8.19 -3.74 -5.95
N VAL A 100 8.62 -4.80 -5.27
CA VAL A 100 9.69 -4.77 -4.28
C VAL A 100 10.84 -5.68 -4.73
N LYS A 101 12.08 -5.24 -4.53
CA LYS A 101 13.28 -6.03 -4.81
C LYS A 101 13.78 -6.69 -3.54
N LYS A 102 14.48 -7.83 -3.71
CA LYS A 102 15.19 -8.46 -2.60
C LYS A 102 16.37 -7.58 -2.21
N GLY A 103 16.39 -7.13 -0.95
CA GLY A 103 17.43 -6.23 -0.42
C GLY A 103 16.87 -4.85 -0.06
N ASP A 104 15.66 -4.52 -0.50
CA ASP A 104 14.97 -3.31 -0.06
C ASP A 104 14.73 -3.36 1.46
N PRO A 105 14.80 -2.20 2.15
CA PRO A 105 14.65 -2.17 3.59
C PRO A 105 13.24 -2.58 4.02
N PRO A 106 13.10 -3.18 5.21
CA PRO A 106 11.80 -3.60 5.70
C PRO A 106 10.91 -2.39 5.99
N VAL A 107 9.59 -2.62 6.01
CA VAL A 107 8.59 -1.59 6.24
C VAL A 107 7.91 -1.82 7.59
N VAL A 108 7.84 -0.77 8.41
CA VAL A 108 7.13 -0.78 9.69
C VAL A 108 5.81 -0.04 9.52
N GLY A 109 4.72 -0.78 9.46
CA GLY A 109 3.41 -0.23 9.13
C GLY A 109 3.41 0.36 7.72
N ILE A 110 3.52 1.68 7.61
CA ILE A 110 3.58 2.43 6.35
C ILE A 110 4.96 3.07 6.09
N THR A 111 5.87 3.03 7.06
CA THR A 111 7.17 3.72 6.98
C THR A 111 8.26 2.74 6.55
N LYS A 112 8.90 3.01 5.40
CA LYS A 112 10.09 2.29 4.96
C LYS A 112 11.28 2.68 5.85
N LEU A 113 12.12 1.71 6.22
CA LEU A 113 13.33 1.96 7.02
C LEU A 113 14.50 2.43 6.13
N ASP A 114 14.30 3.51 5.40
CA ASP A 114 15.31 4.15 4.55
C ASP A 114 16.17 5.08 5.42
N GLY A 115 17.17 4.54 6.12
CA GLY A 115 18.04 5.29 7.04
C GLY A 115 17.44 5.59 8.42
N VAL A 116 16.13 5.38 8.59
CA VAL A 116 15.45 5.43 9.89
C VAL A 116 15.54 4.07 10.57
N THR A 117 15.97 4.04 11.83
CA THR A 117 16.07 2.79 12.60
C THR A 117 14.77 2.46 13.34
N MET A 118 14.57 1.17 13.65
CA MET A 118 13.44 0.71 14.48
C MET A 118 13.35 1.43 15.83
N GLU A 119 14.50 1.72 16.43
CA GLU A 119 14.59 2.38 17.72
C GLU A 119 14.14 3.84 17.63
N GLU A 120 14.51 4.52 16.55
CA GLU A 120 14.10 5.89 16.31
C GLU A 120 12.58 6.02 16.16
N LEU A 121 11.93 5.07 15.49
CA LEU A 121 10.46 5.05 15.36
C LEU A 121 9.74 4.85 16.70
N LYS A 122 10.37 4.19 17.67
CA LYS A 122 9.79 3.96 19.00
C LYS A 122 10.00 5.14 19.95
N ARG A 123 10.94 6.05 19.66
CA ARG A 123 11.22 7.20 20.52
C ARG A 123 10.04 8.18 20.49
N PRO A 124 9.55 8.66 21.64
CA PRO A 124 8.47 9.64 21.69
C PRO A 124 8.79 10.96 20.99
N ARG A 125 10.08 11.35 20.97
CA ARG A 125 10.56 12.59 20.35
C ARG A 125 11.49 12.24 19.19
N ARG A 126 11.10 12.63 17.97
CA ARG A 126 11.94 12.54 16.77
C ARG A 126 12.32 13.95 16.31
N LYS A 127 13.59 14.16 15.95
CA LYS A 127 13.99 15.36 15.21
C LYS A 127 13.52 15.14 13.78
N ILE A 128 12.52 15.91 13.35
CA ILE A 128 12.05 15.87 11.97
C ILE A 128 13.22 16.39 11.09
N PRO A 129 13.66 15.66 10.06
CA PRO A 129 14.66 16.17 9.13
C PRO A 129 14.18 17.50 8.54
N LEU A 130 15.03 18.53 8.58
CA LEU A 130 14.69 19.90 8.18
C LEU A 130 14.15 19.97 6.73
N ASP A 131 14.58 19.05 5.87
CA ASP A 131 14.20 18.95 4.45
C ASP A 131 12.77 18.45 4.19
N SER A 132 12.06 17.97 5.22
CA SER A 132 10.67 17.48 5.10
C SER A 132 9.61 18.56 5.33
N ILE A 133 10.03 19.76 5.73
CA ILE A 133 9.14 20.93 5.77
C ILE A 133 9.13 21.49 4.34
N PRO A 134 8.00 21.53 3.63
CA PRO A 134 7.94 22.23 2.36
C PRO A 134 8.26 23.71 2.60
N THR A 135 9.43 24.15 2.12
CA THR A 135 9.89 25.54 2.11
C THR A 135 8.98 26.35 1.18
N GLY A 136 7.79 26.69 1.65
CA GLY A 136 6.72 27.24 0.81
C GLY A 136 5.55 27.78 1.63
N SER A 137 5.84 28.49 2.71
CA SER A 137 4.91 29.44 3.31
C SER A 137 5.69 30.43 4.19
N THR A 138 6.69 31.08 3.60
CA THR A 138 7.03 32.44 4.08
C THR A 138 5.85 33.30 3.67
N ALA A 139 4.95 33.56 4.61
CA ALA A 139 3.96 34.61 4.46
C ALA A 139 4.71 35.91 4.17
N GLU A 140 4.65 36.37 2.93
CA GLU A 140 5.03 37.73 2.58
C GLU A 140 4.11 38.66 3.37
N THR A 141 4.63 39.18 4.47
CA THR A 141 4.03 40.34 5.13
C THR A 141 4.32 41.52 4.20
N THR A 142 3.34 41.88 3.38
CA THR A 142 3.34 43.16 2.68
C THR A 142 3.44 44.27 3.72
N PRO A 143 4.44 45.17 3.66
CA PRO A 143 4.46 46.32 4.54
C PRO A 143 3.33 47.26 4.13
N SER A 144 2.34 47.42 5.01
CA SER A 144 1.33 48.46 4.87
C SER A 144 2.02 49.83 4.96
N SER A 145 2.04 50.55 3.85
CA SER A 145 2.44 51.94 3.79
C SER A 145 1.50 52.77 4.67
N VAL A 146 2.02 53.30 5.77
CA VAL A 146 1.36 54.31 6.60
C VAL A 146 1.31 55.61 5.80
N SER A 147 0.12 55.98 5.33
CA SER A 147 -0.15 57.30 4.78
C SER A 147 -0.59 58.23 5.91
N THR A 148 0.32 59.04 6.45
CA THR A 148 -0.01 60.16 7.32
C THR A 148 -0.71 61.25 6.51
N SER A 149 -2.00 61.47 6.75
CA SER A 149 -2.74 62.65 6.28
C SER A 149 -2.57 63.77 7.30
N THR A 150 -1.65 64.70 7.02
CA THR A 150 -1.63 66.02 7.67
C THR A 150 -2.33 66.99 6.72
N SER A 151 -3.51 67.48 7.10
CA SER A 151 -4.15 68.64 6.45
C SER A 151 -3.95 69.87 7.33
N PRO A 152 -3.64 71.05 6.75
CA PRO A 152 -3.40 72.29 7.49
C PRO A 152 -4.68 73.09 7.77
N ASP A 153 -4.55 73.98 8.75
CA ASP A 153 -5.51 74.97 9.26
C ASP A 153 -6.34 75.74 8.23
N ALA A 154 -7.62 75.99 8.59
CA ALA A 154 -8.31 77.29 8.56
C ALA A 154 -9.59 77.23 9.41
#